data_AF-A0A6P2D644-F1
#
_entry.id   AF-A0A6P2D644-F1
#
_cell.length_a   1.000
_cell.length_b   1.000
_cell.length_c   1.000
_cell.angle_alpha   90.00
_cell.angle_beta   90.00
_cell.angle_gamma   90.00
#
_symmetry.space_group_name_H-M   'P 1'
#
loop_
_entity.id
_entity.type
_entity.pdbx_description
1 polymer ?
#
loop_
_entity_poly.entity_id
_entity_poly.type
_entity_poly.pdbx_seq_one_letter_code
_entity_poly.pdbx_strand_id
1 'polypeptide(L)'
;MPIRFRCTHCTRRLGIATRKAGTETTCPHCGGAVVVPANSGDAKTEHLNLDDIEEMLGNVATERIVKPAAQLAQPVAALLTALPAPALENEESAASHAPKSRMAPPPVPKPAVKAPPKSDERPLFERDMDELLGLNEIPKEPERPAPARVSGPDAMSLGEPPRVIVLNPQQATLLTGAMVVMLGIAFAAGYFAGR
;
A
#
# COMPACT_ATOMS: atom_id res chain seq x y z
N MET A 1 -12.89 -8.29 -0.45
CA MET A 1 -12.86 -7.85 -1.86
C MET A 1 -11.72 -8.54 -2.61
N PRO A 2 -11.84 -8.89 -3.90
CA PRO A 2 -10.74 -9.45 -4.72
C PRO A 2 -9.82 -8.35 -5.27
N ILE A 3 -8.51 -8.60 -5.30
CA ILE A 3 -7.52 -7.73 -5.96
C ILE A 3 -7.57 -8.02 -7.46
N ARG A 4 -7.76 -6.97 -8.27
CA ARG A 4 -7.79 -7.06 -9.73
C ARG A 4 -6.47 -6.53 -10.30
N PHE A 5 -5.69 -7.40 -10.94
CA PHE A 5 -4.43 -7.00 -11.58
C PHE A 5 -4.27 -7.70 -12.94
N ARG A 6 -3.28 -7.28 -13.75
CA ARG A 6 -3.00 -7.88 -15.05
C ARG A 6 -1.80 -8.82 -14.94
N CYS A 7 -1.89 -9.99 -15.57
CA CYS A 7 -0.74 -10.89 -15.71
C CYS A 7 0.38 -10.21 -16.52
N THR A 8 1.63 -10.33 -16.09
CA THR A 8 2.81 -9.79 -16.79
C THR A 8 3.09 -10.50 -18.12
N HIS A 9 2.72 -11.78 -18.23
CA HIS A 9 2.97 -12.60 -19.42
C HIS A 9 1.90 -12.44 -20.50
N CYS A 10 0.61 -12.43 -20.13
CA CYS A 10 -0.50 -12.42 -21.10
C CYS A 10 -1.40 -11.18 -21.03
N THR A 11 -1.15 -10.24 -20.10
CA THR A 11 -1.91 -8.97 -19.90
C THR A 11 -3.40 -9.09 -19.57
N ARG A 12 -3.90 -10.32 -19.41
CA ARG A 12 -5.31 -10.60 -19.04
C ARG A 12 -5.55 -10.25 -17.57
N ARG A 13 -6.75 -9.72 -17.28
CA ARG A 13 -7.17 -9.33 -15.92
C ARG A 13 -7.46 -10.58 -15.09
N LEU A 14 -6.88 -10.65 -13.90
CA LEU A 14 -7.05 -11.71 -12.91
C LEU A 14 -7.63 -11.11 -11.63
N GLY A 15 -8.58 -11.83 -11.02
CA GLY A 15 -9.10 -11.53 -9.69
C GLY A 15 -8.59 -12.56 -8.70
N ILE A 16 -7.78 -12.15 -7.72
CA ILE A 16 -7.24 -13.04 -6.69
C ILE A 16 -7.69 -12.54 -5.30
N ALA A 17 -7.91 -13.47 -4.37
CA ALA A 17 -8.23 -13.14 -3.00
C ALA A 17 -7.07 -12.39 -2.32
N THR A 18 -7.39 -11.37 -1.52
CA THR A 18 -6.42 -10.54 -0.79
C THR A 18 -5.46 -11.34 0.09
N ARG A 19 -5.88 -12.49 0.60
CA ARG A 19 -5.03 -13.41 1.38
C ARG A 19 -3.83 -13.98 0.62
N LYS A 20 -3.79 -13.87 -0.71
CA LYS A 20 -2.65 -14.29 -1.55
C LYS A 20 -1.81 -13.10 -2.03
N ALA A 21 -2.03 -11.91 -1.50
CA ALA A 21 -1.24 -10.74 -1.87
C ALA A 21 0.22 -10.95 -1.44
N GLY A 22 1.16 -10.54 -2.29
CA GLY A 22 2.61 -10.76 -2.09
C GLY A 22 3.07 -12.21 -2.30
N THR A 23 2.18 -13.15 -2.65
CA THR A 23 2.56 -14.54 -2.94
C THR A 23 2.71 -14.76 -4.44
N GLU A 24 3.61 -15.67 -4.85
CA GLU A 24 3.67 -16.16 -6.22
C GLU A 24 2.48 -17.07 -6.54
N THR A 25 1.81 -16.81 -7.65
CA THR A 25 0.68 -17.61 -8.12
C THR A 25 0.79 -17.86 -9.62
N THR A 26 0.25 -18.99 -10.07
CA THR A 26 0.26 -19.37 -11.48
C THR A 26 -0.92 -18.76 -12.23
N CYS A 27 -0.68 -18.12 -13.38
CA CYS A 27 -1.74 -17.57 -14.20
C CYS A 27 -2.59 -18.69 -14.83
N PRO A 28 -3.94 -18.70 -14.67
CA PRO A 28 -4.81 -19.73 -15.25
C PRO A 28 -4.92 -19.67 -16.78
N HIS A 29 -4.46 -18.58 -17.42
CA HIS A 29 -4.56 -18.41 -18.88
C HIS A 29 -3.28 -18.79 -19.62
N CYS A 30 -2.10 -18.51 -19.07
CA CYS A 30 -0.82 -18.79 -19.73
C CYS A 30 0.11 -19.72 -18.94
N GLY A 31 -0.22 -20.06 -17.70
CA GLY A 31 0.62 -20.90 -16.85
C GLY A 31 1.88 -20.22 -16.29
N GLY A 32 2.13 -18.95 -16.61
CA GLY A 32 3.27 -18.21 -16.09
C GLY A 32 3.14 -17.93 -14.58
N ALA A 33 4.25 -18.02 -13.86
CA ALA A 33 4.33 -17.55 -12.47
C ALA A 33 4.24 -16.02 -12.44
N VAL A 34 3.36 -15.49 -11.58
CA VAL A 34 3.14 -14.05 -11.40
C VAL A 34 3.05 -13.76 -9.90
N VAL A 35 3.77 -12.73 -9.46
CA VAL A 35 3.68 -12.21 -8.10
C VAL A 35 2.40 -11.38 -7.97
N VAL A 36 1.54 -11.72 -7.01
CA VAL A 36 0.36 -10.91 -6.72
C VAL A 36 0.80 -9.63 -6.03
N PRO A 37 0.45 -8.43 -6.53
CA PRO A 37 0.79 -7.18 -5.84
C PRO A 37 0.21 -7.19 -4.43
N ALA A 38 1.05 -6.97 -3.42
CA ALA A 38 0.57 -6.63 -2.08
C ALA A 38 -0.23 -5.34 -2.22
N ASN A 39 -1.50 -5.33 -1.81
CA ASN A 39 -2.30 -4.11 -1.83
C ASN A 39 -1.68 -3.16 -0.79
N SER A 40 -0.79 -2.27 -1.23
CA SER A 40 -0.09 -1.29 -0.38
C SER A 40 -1.01 -0.17 0.10
N GLY A 41 -2.30 -0.21 -0.25
CA GLY A 41 -3.27 0.86 0.03
C GLY A 41 -3.89 0.86 1.41
N ASP A 42 -4.33 -0.28 1.97
CA ASP A 42 -5.55 -0.21 2.80
C ASP A 42 -5.49 -0.79 4.21
N ALA A 43 -4.33 -1.12 4.80
CA ALA A 43 -4.36 -1.70 6.16
C ALA A 43 -3.18 -1.44 7.09
N LYS A 44 -2.01 -1.04 6.59
CA LYS A 44 -0.82 -0.87 7.45
C LYS A 44 -0.32 0.55 7.59
N THR A 45 -0.65 1.42 6.65
CA THR A 45 -0.21 2.82 6.71
C THR A 45 -1.04 3.63 7.71
N GLU A 46 -2.32 3.34 7.91
CA GLU A 46 -3.10 4.09 8.91
C GLU A 46 -2.68 3.75 10.35
N HIS A 47 -2.37 2.48 10.65
CA HIS A 47 -2.00 2.13 12.02
C HIS A 47 -0.61 2.64 12.42
N LEU A 48 0.35 2.67 11.49
CA LEU A 48 1.68 3.24 11.78
C LEU A 48 1.65 4.77 11.89
N ASN A 49 0.67 5.46 11.28
CA ASN A 49 0.55 6.92 11.42
C ASN A 49 -0.22 7.33 12.69
N LEU A 50 -1.12 6.51 13.23
CA LEU A 50 -1.85 6.85 14.45
C LEU A 50 -0.92 6.83 15.68
N ASP A 51 -0.05 5.83 15.78
CA ASP A 51 0.89 5.69 16.89
C ASP A 51 1.93 6.84 16.91
N ASP A 52 2.46 7.25 15.74
CA ASP A 52 3.40 8.37 15.61
C ASP A 52 2.74 9.74 15.90
N ILE A 53 1.46 9.92 15.53
CA ILE A 53 0.71 11.15 15.81
C ILE A 53 0.38 11.27 17.30
N GLU A 54 0.04 10.17 17.97
CA GLU A 54 -0.23 10.14 19.41
C GLU A 54 1.06 10.37 20.22
N GLU A 55 2.21 9.85 19.76
CA GLU A 55 3.52 10.16 20.34
C GLU A 55 3.91 11.65 20.14
N MET A 56 3.62 12.24 18.98
CA MET A 56 3.87 13.67 18.74
C MET A 56 2.94 14.60 19.54
N LEU A 57 1.71 14.19 19.82
CA LEU A 57 0.74 14.99 20.59
C LEU A 57 0.88 14.81 22.11
N GLY A 58 1.33 13.64 22.56
CA GLY A 58 1.50 13.32 23.99
C GLY A 58 2.57 14.14 24.71
N ASN A 59 3.54 14.70 23.98
CA ASN A 59 4.69 15.40 24.59
C ASN A 59 4.52 16.92 24.73
N VAL A 60 3.41 17.53 24.25
CA VAL A 60 3.27 19.00 24.25
C VAL A 60 2.49 19.52 25.47
N ALA A 61 1.77 18.67 26.20
CA ALA A 61 0.85 19.12 27.25
C ALA A 61 1.45 19.25 28.67
N THR A 62 2.65 18.71 28.95
CA THR A 62 3.12 18.58 30.34
C THR A 62 4.39 19.35 30.72
N GLU A 63 5.11 20.01 29.80
CA GLU A 63 6.42 20.61 30.15
C GLU A 63 6.51 22.15 30.18
N ARG A 64 5.41 22.90 30.10
CA ARG A 64 5.46 24.38 30.06
C ARG A 64 4.87 25.13 31.25
N ILE A 65 4.94 24.57 32.47
CA ILE A 65 4.68 25.37 33.68
C ILE A 65 5.74 25.10 34.77
N VAL A 66 7.04 25.24 34.48
CA VAL A 66 8.01 25.79 35.44
C VAL A 66 9.16 26.47 34.68
N LYS A 67 9.14 27.81 34.62
CA LYS A 67 10.33 28.65 34.48
C LYS A 67 10.60 29.21 35.89
N PRO A 68 11.86 29.39 36.34
CA PRO A 68 12.53 30.64 35.97
C PRO A 68 14.06 30.55 35.78
N ALA A 69 14.51 31.41 34.85
CA ALA A 69 15.70 32.27 34.92
C ALA A 69 16.98 31.74 35.58
N ALA A 70 17.95 31.36 34.74
CA ALA A 70 19.32 31.89 34.77
C ALA A 70 20.19 31.10 33.81
N GLN A 71 20.47 31.64 32.62
CA GLN A 71 21.79 31.47 32.01
C GLN A 71 21.97 32.46 30.87
N LEU A 72 22.78 33.46 31.21
CA LEU A 72 23.39 34.43 30.33
C LEU A 72 24.52 33.74 29.54
N ALA A 73 24.69 34.25 28.32
CA ALA A 73 25.95 34.38 27.58
C ALA A 73 26.67 33.11 27.13
N GLN A 74 26.57 32.81 25.82
CA GLN A 74 27.74 32.36 25.05
C GLN A 74 27.81 33.04 23.67
N PRO A 75 29.04 33.34 23.19
CA PRO A 75 29.29 34.18 22.04
C PRO A 75 29.26 33.44 20.70
N VAL A 76 28.89 34.22 19.69
CA VAL A 76 28.92 33.92 18.26
C VAL A 76 30.37 33.89 17.78
N ALA A 77 30.93 32.72 17.52
CA ALA A 77 32.14 32.59 16.71
C ALA A 77 32.30 31.15 16.18
N ALA A 78 32.26 31.02 14.86
CA ALA A 78 32.75 29.90 14.02
C ALA A 78 31.68 29.37 13.05
N LEU A 79 31.31 30.19 12.08
CA LEU A 79 30.67 29.75 10.85
C LEU A 79 31.63 30.08 9.70
N LEU A 80 32.52 29.14 9.33
CA LEU A 80 33.34 29.18 8.10
C LEU A 80 34.16 27.89 7.96
N THR A 81 33.62 26.88 7.28
CA THR A 81 34.25 25.75 6.53
C THR A 81 33.20 24.64 6.45
N ALA A 82 32.91 23.95 5.36
CA ALA A 82 33.45 23.87 4.01
C ALA A 82 32.34 23.23 3.15
N LEU A 83 32.17 23.69 1.91
CA LEU A 83 31.41 22.96 0.89
C LEU A 83 32.28 21.81 0.36
N PRO A 84 31.85 20.54 0.45
CA PRO A 84 32.35 19.51 -0.46
C PRO A 84 31.47 19.50 -1.72
N ALA A 85 32.10 19.82 -2.84
CA ALA A 85 31.59 19.51 -4.17
C ALA A 85 31.61 17.98 -4.38
N PRO A 86 30.50 17.33 -4.78
CA PRO A 86 30.60 16.00 -5.36
C PRO A 86 30.92 16.11 -6.84
N ALA A 87 32.04 15.50 -7.18
CA ALA A 87 32.61 15.36 -8.49
C ALA A 87 31.66 14.71 -9.51
N LEU A 88 31.73 15.22 -10.72
CA LEU A 88 31.35 14.55 -11.95
C LEU A 88 32.34 13.41 -12.20
N GLU A 89 31.90 12.17 -12.03
CA GLU A 89 32.55 10.94 -12.50
C GLU A 89 31.43 9.89 -12.66
N ASN A 90 31.41 8.96 -13.59
CA ASN A 90 31.96 8.78 -14.92
C ASN A 90 31.23 7.53 -15.46
N GLU A 91 31.16 7.39 -16.78
CA GLU A 91 31.10 6.11 -17.51
C GLU A 91 29.94 5.10 -17.32
N GLU A 92 29.13 5.03 -18.38
CA GLU A 92 29.15 3.89 -19.31
C GLU A 92 29.28 2.47 -18.69
N SER A 93 28.17 1.75 -18.60
CA SER A 93 28.21 0.29 -18.71
C SER A 93 26.99 -0.22 -19.44
N ALA A 94 27.13 -0.25 -20.76
CA ALA A 94 26.35 -1.10 -21.64
C ALA A 94 26.72 -2.56 -21.38
N ALA A 95 26.04 -3.21 -20.44
CA ALA A 95 26.10 -4.66 -20.27
C ALA A 95 24.78 -5.28 -20.71
N SER A 96 24.76 -5.66 -21.99
CA SER A 96 23.81 -6.59 -22.59
C SER A 96 23.79 -7.90 -21.80
N HIS A 97 22.70 -8.14 -21.07
CA HIS A 97 22.38 -9.45 -20.53
C HIS A 97 21.15 -10.00 -21.26
N ALA A 98 21.45 -10.78 -22.31
CA ALA A 98 20.48 -11.66 -22.95
C ALA A 98 20.00 -12.73 -21.94
N PRO A 99 18.68 -12.87 -21.70
CA PRO A 99 18.19 -13.98 -20.90
C PRO A 99 18.26 -15.28 -21.72
N LYS A 100 19.06 -16.22 -21.20
CA LYS A 100 19.14 -17.62 -21.63
C LYS A 100 17.73 -18.21 -21.79
N SER A 101 17.45 -18.77 -22.96
CA SER A 101 16.25 -19.57 -23.24
C SER A 101 16.21 -20.78 -22.31
N ARG A 102 15.29 -20.76 -21.34
CA ARG A 102 15.00 -21.93 -20.50
C ARG A 102 14.08 -22.86 -21.30
N MET A 103 14.58 -24.08 -21.50
CA MET A 103 13.86 -25.22 -22.07
C MET A 103 12.50 -25.40 -21.39
N ALA A 104 11.49 -25.72 -22.19
CA ALA A 104 10.15 -26.06 -21.74
C ALA A 104 10.19 -27.27 -20.79
N PRO A 105 9.54 -27.20 -19.61
CA PRO A 105 9.37 -28.37 -18.76
C PRO A 105 8.41 -29.39 -19.40
N PRO A 106 8.64 -30.70 -19.15
CA PRO A 106 7.77 -31.77 -19.66
C PRO A 106 6.34 -31.68 -19.12
N PRO A 107 5.34 -32.22 -19.85
CA PRO A 107 3.94 -32.16 -19.45
C PRO A 107 3.70 -32.95 -18.17
N VAL A 108 3.29 -32.24 -17.11
CA VAL A 108 2.87 -32.84 -15.85
C VAL A 108 1.57 -33.62 -16.09
N PRO A 109 1.49 -34.92 -15.71
CA PRO A 109 0.28 -35.71 -15.85
C PRO A 109 -0.85 -35.14 -15.00
N LYS A 110 -2.04 -35.05 -15.60
CA LYS A 110 -3.28 -34.58 -14.98
C LYS A 110 -3.56 -35.38 -13.69
N PRO A 111 -3.72 -34.74 -12.52
CA PRO A 111 -4.16 -35.45 -11.33
C PRO A 111 -5.61 -35.90 -11.53
N ALA A 112 -5.83 -37.21 -11.41
CA ALA A 112 -7.14 -37.82 -11.39
C ALA A 112 -7.96 -37.19 -10.25
N VAL A 113 -9.13 -36.68 -10.61
CA VAL A 113 -10.15 -36.18 -9.67
C VAL A 113 -10.54 -37.34 -8.77
N LYS A 114 -10.00 -37.36 -7.54
CA LYS A 114 -10.50 -38.22 -6.47
C LYS A 114 -11.89 -37.72 -6.11
N ALA A 115 -12.87 -38.61 -6.22
CA ALA A 115 -14.21 -38.43 -5.70
C ALA A 115 -14.17 -38.04 -4.21
N PRO A 116 -15.11 -37.19 -3.74
CA PRO A 116 -15.17 -36.81 -2.34
C PRO A 116 -15.36 -38.07 -1.46
N PRO A 117 -14.59 -38.22 -0.38
CA PRO A 117 -14.83 -39.27 0.59
C PRO A 117 -16.18 -38.99 1.29
N LYS A 118 -17.04 -40.01 1.34
CA LYS A 118 -18.23 -40.02 2.17
C LYS A 118 -17.79 -39.86 3.62
N SER A 119 -18.15 -38.74 4.24
CA SER A 119 -17.91 -38.43 5.64
C SER A 119 -18.99 -39.09 6.50
N ASP A 120 -18.79 -40.34 6.89
CA ASP A 120 -19.70 -41.06 7.80
C ASP A 120 -19.09 -41.36 9.18
N GLU A 121 -17.92 -40.78 9.52
CA GLU A 121 -17.34 -40.94 10.85
C GLU A 121 -16.86 -39.59 11.40
N ARG A 122 -17.81 -38.74 11.79
CA ARG A 122 -17.53 -37.68 12.78
C ARG A 122 -17.80 -38.24 14.18
N PRO A 123 -16.93 -37.97 15.17
CA PRO A 123 -17.08 -38.50 16.52
C PRO A 123 -18.42 -38.09 17.13
N LEU A 124 -19.08 -39.04 17.78
CA LEU A 124 -20.47 -39.01 18.28
C LEU A 124 -20.84 -37.79 19.14
N PHE A 125 -19.86 -37.04 19.65
CA PHE A 125 -20.07 -35.91 20.56
C PHE A 125 -20.33 -34.56 19.88
N GLU A 126 -20.06 -34.41 18.58
CA GLU A 126 -20.30 -33.13 17.89
C GLU A 126 -21.77 -32.93 17.47
N ARG A 127 -22.59 -34.00 17.39
CA ARG A 127 -23.99 -33.87 16.95
C ARG A 127 -24.91 -33.23 17.99
N ASP A 128 -24.73 -33.54 19.26
CA ASP A 128 -25.69 -33.11 20.29
C ASP A 128 -25.54 -31.64 20.69
N MET A 129 -24.38 -31.02 20.48
CA MET A 129 -24.18 -29.59 20.81
C MET A 129 -24.86 -28.65 19.81
N ASP A 130 -24.81 -28.97 18.51
CA ASP A 130 -25.46 -28.16 17.47
C ASP A 130 -27.00 -28.29 17.50
N GLU A 131 -27.51 -29.44 17.93
CA GLU A 131 -28.95 -29.69 18.08
C GLU A 131 -29.54 -28.98 19.32
N LEU A 132 -28.76 -28.86 20.40
CA LEU A 132 -29.11 -28.07 21.59
C LEU A 132 -29.05 -26.55 21.35
N LEU A 133 -28.24 -26.09 20.41
CA LEU A 133 -28.11 -24.66 20.08
C LEU A 133 -29.16 -24.19 19.06
N GLY A 134 -30.03 -25.07 18.54
CA GLY A 134 -31.13 -24.68 17.65
C GLY A 134 -30.67 -24.08 16.31
N LEU A 135 -29.40 -24.25 15.94
CA LEU A 135 -28.80 -23.65 14.73
C LEU A 135 -29.16 -24.40 13.44
N ASN A 136 -29.88 -25.53 13.54
CA ASN A 136 -30.26 -26.35 12.38
C ASN A 136 -31.51 -25.84 11.63
N GLU A 137 -32.18 -24.80 12.12
CA GLU A 137 -33.22 -24.10 11.37
C GLU A 137 -32.70 -22.78 10.83
N ILE A 138 -31.70 -22.83 9.95
CA ILE A 138 -31.49 -21.72 9.01
C ILE A 138 -32.67 -21.82 8.04
N PRO A 139 -33.64 -20.87 8.05
CA PRO A 139 -34.74 -20.89 7.12
C PRO A 139 -34.15 -20.91 5.72
N LYS A 140 -34.48 -21.93 4.94
CA LYS A 140 -34.04 -22.09 3.55
C LYS A 140 -34.50 -20.85 2.79
N GLU A 141 -33.62 -19.87 2.67
CA GLU A 141 -33.90 -18.56 2.10
C GLU A 141 -34.49 -18.79 0.70
N PRO A 142 -35.71 -18.32 0.42
CA PRO A 142 -36.36 -18.54 -0.86
C PRO A 142 -35.43 -18.00 -1.95
N GLU A 143 -35.10 -18.89 -2.90
CA GLU A 143 -34.14 -18.67 -3.98
C GLU A 143 -34.43 -17.34 -4.67
N ARG A 144 -33.65 -16.31 -4.27
CA ARG A 144 -33.82 -14.95 -4.75
C ARG A 144 -33.54 -14.98 -6.25
N PRO A 145 -34.50 -14.60 -7.11
CA PRO A 145 -34.30 -14.65 -8.55
C PRO A 145 -33.06 -13.83 -8.90
N ALA A 146 -32.17 -14.45 -9.69
CA ALA A 146 -30.90 -13.86 -10.08
C ALA A 146 -31.12 -12.41 -10.56
N PRO A 147 -30.37 -11.43 -10.03
CA PRO A 147 -30.57 -10.04 -10.42
C PRO A 147 -30.36 -9.93 -11.92
N ALA A 148 -31.39 -9.39 -12.60
CA ALA A 148 -31.32 -9.11 -14.03
C ALA A 148 -30.03 -8.32 -14.32
N ARG A 149 -29.27 -8.78 -15.32
CA ARG A 149 -28.05 -8.10 -15.76
C ARG A 149 -28.44 -6.71 -16.25
N VAL A 150 -28.25 -5.72 -15.40
CA VAL A 150 -28.42 -4.32 -15.77
C VAL A 150 -27.20 -3.94 -16.62
N SER A 151 -27.39 -3.97 -17.94
CA SER A 151 -26.49 -3.33 -18.90
C SER A 151 -26.64 -1.82 -18.75
N GLY A 152 -25.81 -1.22 -17.91
CA GLY A 152 -25.71 0.23 -17.77
C GLY A 152 -24.30 0.66 -17.43
N PRO A 153 -23.39 0.77 -18.42
CA PRO A 153 -22.01 1.18 -18.19
C PRO A 153 -21.78 2.71 -18.13
N ASP A 154 -22.81 3.57 -17.99
CA ASP A 154 -22.63 5.01 -18.29
C ASP A 154 -23.07 6.04 -17.23
N ALA A 155 -23.37 5.68 -15.99
CA ALA A 155 -23.95 6.67 -15.04
C ALA A 155 -23.03 7.25 -13.95
N MET A 156 -21.75 6.87 -13.83
CA MET A 156 -20.91 7.34 -12.70
C MET A 156 -19.44 7.65 -13.08
N SER A 157 -19.20 8.29 -14.23
CA SER A 157 -17.88 8.84 -14.58
C SER A 157 -17.77 10.33 -14.22
N LEU A 158 -18.06 10.68 -12.96
CA LEU A 158 -17.84 12.01 -12.35
C LEU A 158 -16.76 11.96 -11.25
N GLY A 159 -15.83 11.02 -11.35
CA GLY A 159 -14.61 11.01 -10.55
C GLY A 159 -13.45 10.85 -11.51
N GLU A 160 -12.85 11.95 -11.92
CA GLU A 160 -11.56 11.91 -12.59
C GLU A 160 -10.62 11.10 -11.68
N PRO A 161 -10.03 9.99 -12.16
CA PRO A 161 -9.25 9.12 -11.29
C PRO A 161 -8.17 9.99 -10.65
N PRO A 162 -7.98 9.91 -9.31
CA PRO A 162 -7.04 10.78 -8.62
C PRO A 162 -5.72 10.67 -9.35
N ARG A 163 -5.29 11.76 -9.98
CA ARG A 163 -3.96 11.86 -10.57
C ARG A 163 -3.04 11.85 -9.35
N VAL A 164 -2.61 10.65 -8.96
CA VAL A 164 -1.60 10.48 -7.93
C VAL A 164 -0.34 11.08 -8.52
N ILE A 165 -0.14 12.37 -8.26
CA ILE A 165 1.07 13.07 -8.62
C ILE A 165 2.15 12.50 -7.71
N VAL A 166 2.92 11.55 -8.25
CA VAL A 166 4.09 11.00 -7.56
C VAL A 166 5.17 12.07 -7.63
N LEU A 167 5.21 12.93 -6.61
CA LEU A 167 6.31 13.88 -6.44
C LEU A 167 7.56 13.11 -6.05
N ASN A 168 8.63 13.29 -6.82
CA ASN A 168 9.94 12.81 -6.44
C ASN A 168 10.34 13.50 -5.11
N PRO A 169 10.93 12.78 -4.12
CA PRO A 169 11.39 13.39 -2.87
C PRO A 169 12.22 14.67 -3.06
N GLN A 170 13.02 14.77 -4.13
CA GLN A 170 13.76 16.00 -4.45
C GLN A 170 12.86 17.17 -4.89
N GLN A 171 11.75 16.89 -5.57
CA GLN A 171 10.77 17.94 -5.93
C GLN A 171 9.99 18.41 -4.70
N ALA A 172 9.68 17.50 -3.78
CA ALA A 172 9.00 17.84 -2.53
C ALA A 172 9.84 18.78 -1.65
N THR A 173 11.15 18.52 -1.53
CA THR A 173 12.06 19.38 -0.76
C THR A 173 12.25 20.75 -1.42
N LEU A 174 12.36 20.80 -2.76
CA LEU A 174 12.43 22.06 -3.50
C LEU A 174 11.17 22.91 -3.32
N LEU A 175 9.98 22.32 -3.44
CA LEU A 175 8.70 23.00 -3.23
C LEU A 175 8.60 23.57 -1.82
N THR A 176 8.97 22.78 -0.82
CA THR A 176 8.96 23.21 0.59
C THR A 176 9.93 24.37 0.82
N GLY A 177 11.16 24.27 0.30
CA GLY A 177 12.14 25.36 0.38
C GLY A 177 11.67 26.64 -0.29
N ALA A 178 11.07 26.53 -1.48
CA ALA A 178 10.51 27.67 -2.20
C ALA A 178 9.39 28.36 -1.41
N MET A 179 8.53 27.59 -0.76
CA MET A 179 7.44 28.13 0.08
C MET A 179 7.99 28.90 1.29
N VAL A 180 9.00 28.37 1.97
CA VAL A 180 9.63 29.05 3.13
C VAL A 180 10.31 30.35 2.71
N VAL A 181 11.03 30.35 1.59
CA VAL A 181 11.67 31.56 1.04
C VAL A 181 10.63 32.62 0.69
N MET A 182 9.53 32.23 0.03
CA MET A 182 8.43 33.14 -0.29
C MET A 182 7.80 33.76 0.97
N LEU A 183 7.56 32.96 2.03
CA LEU A 183 7.09 33.49 3.31
C LEU A 183 8.07 34.48 3.93
N GLY A 184 9.37 34.18 3.90
CA GLY A 184 10.41 35.07 4.41
C GLY A 184 10.45 36.41 3.68
N ILE A 185 10.33 36.40 2.35
CA ILE A 185 10.27 37.61 1.53
C ILE A 185 9.02 38.43 1.85
N ALA A 186 7.86 37.78 1.96
CA ALA A 186 6.60 38.45 2.30
C ALA A 186 6.68 39.12 3.69
N PHE A 187 7.27 38.44 4.67
CA PHE A 187 7.47 38.99 6.01
C PHE A 187 8.43 40.18 6.00
N ALA A 188 9.56 40.07 5.30
CA ALA A 188 10.52 41.17 5.17
C ALA A 188 9.87 42.39 4.50
N ALA A 189 9.12 42.18 3.41
CA ALA A 189 8.40 43.26 2.73
C ALA A 189 7.40 43.96 3.66
N GLY A 190 6.62 43.20 4.42
CA GLY A 190 5.69 43.75 5.41
C GLY A 190 6.39 44.52 6.53
N TYR A 191 7.53 44.02 7.01
CA TYR A 191 8.34 44.69 8.02
C TYR A 191 8.89 46.04 7.53
N PHE A 192 9.34 46.12 6.28
CA PHE A 192 9.84 47.36 5.68
C PHE A 192 8.72 48.35 5.36
N ALA A 193 7.54 47.89 4.95
CA ALA A 193 6.42 48.78 4.66
C ALA A 193 5.76 49.38 5.92
N GLY A 194 5.86 48.70 7.06
CA GLY A 194 5.29 49.13 8.33
C GLY A 194 6.20 50.05 9.17
N ARG A 195 7.40 50.37 8.70
CA ARG A 195 8.39 51.20 9.39
C ARG A 195 8.52 52.56 8.72
#